data_AF-A0A7R9X165-F1
#
_entry.id   AF-A0A7R9X165-F1
#
_cell.length_a   1.000
_cell.length_b   1.000
_cell.length_c   1.000
_cell.angle_alpha   90.00
_cell.angle_beta   90.00
_cell.angle_gamma   90.00
#
_symmetry.space_group_name_H-M   'P 1'
#
loop_
_entity.id
_entity.type
_entity.pdbx_description
1 polymer ?
#
loop_
_entity_poly.entity_id
_entity_poly.type
_entity_poly.pdbx_seq_one_letter_code
_entity_poly.pdbx_strand_id
1 'polypeptide(L)'
;VKIFWQAVQNLLGTSNHTTKLIGDAIDEDEILGQDLGEMGKARLVSFKIHKLMCATYFGEYEVGADLVEGAMDDIVVQFAGLAMLPMAAFYGGFCCYAAASDKTSGRSKSKRQRYLRGGRKCQKMLKGWTQTFNPNYTHNLKLLVAEEERCHGKAEKAIASYRRAVQWANQQGIMHDQALASERLATLLLEVNNAKSNGSAKGGPRCHADGTAGDADASCDGRREMKDSIKLYRLWGANGKVKASEAMKNKLWGS
;
A
#
# COMPACT_ATOMS: atom_id res chain seq x y z
N VAL A 1 21.47 4.16 -9.07
CA VAL A 1 21.95 2.96 -8.34
C VAL A 1 21.90 3.14 -6.83
N LYS A 2 22.54 4.16 -6.24
CA LYS A 2 22.54 4.38 -4.77
C LYS A 2 21.16 4.49 -4.11
N ILE A 3 20.22 5.22 -4.73
CA ILE A 3 18.83 5.37 -4.20
C ILE A 3 18.11 4.03 -4.10
N PHE A 4 18.15 3.22 -5.17
CA PHE A 4 17.55 1.88 -5.19
C PHE A 4 18.17 1.00 -4.11
N TRP A 5 19.49 1.03 -3.97
CA TRP A 5 20.20 0.27 -2.95
C TRP A 5 19.80 0.68 -1.53
N GLN A 6 19.65 1.98 -1.25
CA GLN A 6 19.16 2.42 0.05
C GLN A 6 17.73 1.92 0.32
N ALA A 7 16.84 2.00 -0.66
CA ALA A 7 15.47 1.48 -0.51
C ALA A 7 15.44 -0.03 -0.23
N VAL A 8 16.34 -0.78 -0.88
CA VAL A 8 16.53 -2.22 -0.60
C VAL A 8 17.02 -2.43 0.85
N GLN A 9 17.98 -1.64 1.32
CA GLN A 9 18.44 -1.71 2.72
C GLN A 9 17.33 -1.41 3.73
N ASN A 10 16.46 -0.44 3.44
CA ASN A 10 15.28 -0.16 4.25
C ASN A 10 14.33 -1.37 4.28
N LEU A 11 14.03 -1.98 3.13
CA LEU A 11 13.19 -3.18 3.04
C LEU A 11 13.81 -4.40 3.75
N LEU A 12 15.14 -4.55 3.69
CA LEU A 12 15.91 -5.57 4.41
C LEU A 12 15.97 -5.32 5.92
N GLY A 13 15.69 -4.09 6.38
CA GLY A 13 15.82 -3.71 7.78
C GLY A 13 17.28 -3.59 8.23
N THR A 14 18.19 -3.31 7.29
CA THR A 14 19.59 -2.96 7.59
C THR A 14 19.77 -1.46 7.79
N SER A 15 18.82 -0.63 7.33
CA SER A 15 18.73 0.78 7.73
C SER A 15 17.99 0.92 9.06
N ASN A 16 18.39 1.93 9.84
CA ASN A 16 17.70 2.35 11.06
C ASN A 16 16.37 3.07 10.76
N HIS A 17 16.10 3.40 9.49
CA HIS A 17 14.90 4.10 9.06
C HIS A 17 14.07 3.23 8.11
N THR A 18 12.74 3.24 8.31
CA THR A 18 11.77 2.51 7.49
C THR A 18 11.54 3.21 6.14
N THR A 19 11.36 4.53 6.16
CA THR A 19 10.87 5.30 5.01
C THR A 19 11.74 6.49 4.62
N LYS A 20 12.51 7.04 5.56
CA LYS A 20 13.58 7.98 5.24
C LYS A 20 14.68 7.22 4.52
N LEU A 21 15.05 7.70 3.35
CA LEU A 21 16.15 7.09 2.58
C LEU A 21 17.49 7.62 3.10
N ILE A 22 17.79 7.29 4.35
CA ILE A 22 19.03 7.65 5.05
C ILE A 22 19.77 6.36 5.38
N GLY A 23 21.05 6.30 5.01
CA GLY A 23 21.96 5.22 5.33
C GLY A 23 23.25 5.32 4.53
N ASP A 24 24.03 4.24 4.55
CA ASP A 24 25.38 4.20 3.96
C ASP A 24 25.43 4.58 2.47
N ALA A 25 24.32 4.44 1.76
CA ALA A 25 24.27 4.69 0.33
C ALA A 25 23.85 6.13 -0.02
N ILE A 26 22.99 6.75 0.78
CA ILE A 26 22.48 8.10 0.53
C ILE A 26 21.89 8.73 1.80
N ASP A 27 21.95 10.05 1.87
CA ASP A 27 21.24 10.85 2.87
C ASP A 27 20.09 11.62 2.19
N GLU A 28 18.88 11.46 2.71
CA GLU A 28 17.69 12.14 2.21
C GLU A 28 17.80 13.67 2.36
N ASP A 29 18.36 14.16 3.47
CA ASP A 29 18.46 15.59 3.73
C ASP A 29 19.47 16.26 2.79
N GLU A 30 20.55 15.54 2.43
CA GLU A 30 21.48 15.97 1.38
C GLU A 30 20.83 16.02 0.00
N ILE A 31 19.97 15.04 -0.34
CA ILE A 31 19.22 15.05 -1.61
C ILE A 31 18.28 16.26 -1.62
N LEU A 32 17.50 16.47 -0.56
CA LEU A 32 16.52 17.55 -0.51
C LEU A 32 17.17 18.95 -0.45
N GLY A 33 18.42 19.03 0.03
CA GLY A 33 19.24 20.25 0.02
C GLY A 33 19.92 20.57 -1.31
N GLN A 34 19.92 19.66 -2.28
CA GLN A 34 20.45 19.91 -3.63
C GLN A 34 19.45 20.70 -4.46
N ASP A 35 19.94 21.62 -5.30
CA ASP A 35 19.09 22.29 -6.29
C ASP A 35 18.46 21.24 -7.22
N LEU A 36 17.14 21.32 -7.40
CA LEU A 36 16.37 20.43 -8.28
C LEU A 36 16.88 20.50 -9.73
N GLY A 37 17.48 21.62 -10.13
CA GLY A 37 18.15 21.78 -11.42
C GLY A 37 19.42 20.93 -11.56
N GLU A 38 20.18 20.74 -10.49
CA GLU A 38 21.46 20.01 -10.50
C GLU A 38 21.30 18.50 -10.28
N MET A 39 20.29 18.07 -9.52
CA MET A 39 20.09 16.65 -9.18
C MET A 39 19.83 15.77 -10.41
N GLY A 40 19.32 16.36 -11.49
CA GLY A 40 18.94 15.64 -12.71
C GLY A 40 17.61 14.90 -12.58
N LYS A 41 16.76 15.07 -13.59
CA LYS A 41 15.38 14.55 -13.65
C LYS A 41 15.24 13.07 -13.26
N ALA A 42 16.09 12.20 -13.80
CA ALA A 42 16.03 10.76 -13.55
C ALA A 42 16.32 10.37 -12.08
N ARG A 43 17.22 11.10 -11.41
CA ARG A 43 17.57 10.86 -10.01
C ARG A 43 16.43 11.25 -9.07
N LEU A 44 15.78 12.39 -9.34
CA LEU A 44 14.61 12.84 -8.58
C LEU A 44 13.43 11.85 -8.69
N VAL A 45 13.18 11.31 -9.89
CA VAL A 45 12.17 10.26 -10.08
C VAL A 45 12.49 9.03 -9.27
N SER A 46 13.74 8.57 -9.37
CA SER A 46 14.20 7.41 -8.63
C SER A 46 13.95 7.64 -7.14
N PHE A 47 14.36 8.78 -6.59
CA PHE A 47 14.13 9.13 -5.19
C PHE A 47 12.64 9.07 -4.81
N LYS A 48 11.78 9.80 -5.55
CA LYS A 48 10.34 9.85 -5.25
C LYS A 48 9.67 8.48 -5.31
N ILE A 49 9.98 7.65 -6.31
CA ILE A 49 9.38 6.32 -6.47
C ILE A 49 9.80 5.39 -5.33
N HIS A 50 11.08 5.37 -4.98
CA HIS A 50 11.56 4.50 -3.92
C HIS A 50 11.03 4.94 -2.55
N LYS A 51 10.90 6.26 -2.32
CA LYS A 51 10.26 6.78 -1.13
C LYS A 51 8.77 6.41 -1.06
N LEU A 52 8.04 6.51 -2.17
CA LEU A 52 6.64 6.06 -2.26
C LEU A 52 6.50 4.55 -2.01
N MET A 53 7.43 3.74 -2.53
CA MET A 53 7.47 2.30 -2.30
C MET A 53 7.68 2.00 -0.80
N CYS A 54 8.69 2.60 -0.17
CA CYS A 54 8.92 2.43 1.27
C CYS A 54 7.71 2.89 2.10
N ALA A 55 7.15 4.07 1.81
CA ALA A 55 5.95 4.58 2.47
C ALA A 55 4.76 3.60 2.37
N THR A 56 4.60 2.97 1.20
CA THR A 56 3.54 1.98 0.94
C THR A 56 3.73 0.72 1.81
N TYR A 57 4.92 0.12 1.79
CA TYR A 57 5.16 -1.13 2.52
C TYR A 57 5.22 -0.92 4.05
N PHE A 58 5.78 0.19 4.53
CA PHE A 58 5.89 0.45 5.96
C PHE A 58 4.68 1.14 6.58
N GLY A 59 3.67 1.48 5.77
CA GLY A 59 2.40 2.04 6.25
C GLY A 59 2.43 3.54 6.55
N GLU A 60 3.46 4.26 6.12
CA GLU A 60 3.58 5.72 6.28
C GLU A 60 2.89 6.45 5.13
N TYR A 61 1.60 6.16 4.97
CA TYR A 61 0.84 6.59 3.79
C TYR A 61 0.70 8.10 3.66
N GLU A 62 0.66 8.84 4.78
CA GLU A 62 0.61 10.31 4.74
C GLU A 62 1.85 10.90 4.08
N VAL A 63 3.04 10.37 4.40
CA VAL A 63 4.30 10.81 3.79
C VAL A 63 4.22 10.61 2.28
N GLY A 64 3.79 9.43 1.83
CA GLY A 64 3.63 9.16 0.40
C GLY A 64 2.54 10.01 -0.27
N ALA A 65 1.43 10.27 0.41
CA ALA A 65 0.35 11.10 -0.11
C ALA A 65 0.78 12.56 -0.26
N ASP A 66 1.52 13.10 0.70
CA ASP A 66 2.10 14.45 0.63
C ASP A 66 3.14 14.58 -0.48
N LEU A 67 3.90 13.51 -0.80
CA LEU A 67 4.80 13.49 -1.97
C LEU A 67 4.05 13.61 -3.32
N VAL A 68 2.83 13.10 -3.39
CA VAL A 68 1.98 13.15 -4.59
C VAL A 68 1.24 14.48 -4.68
N GLU A 69 0.85 15.02 -3.53
CA GLU A 69 0.12 16.28 -3.40
C GLU A 69 1.00 17.46 -3.81
N GLY A 70 0.85 17.91 -5.06
CA GLY A 70 1.58 19.06 -5.63
C GLY A 70 2.67 18.70 -6.64
N ALA A 71 3.12 17.45 -6.68
CA ALA A 71 4.22 17.04 -7.57
C ALA A 71 3.81 16.06 -8.69
N MET A 72 2.58 15.53 -8.69
CA MET A 72 2.21 14.50 -9.67
C MET A 72 2.13 15.02 -11.12
N ASP A 73 1.71 16.28 -11.33
CA ASP A 73 1.76 16.89 -12.67
C ASP A 73 3.21 17.05 -13.15
N ASP A 74 4.08 17.56 -12.28
CA ASP A 74 5.51 17.64 -12.55
C ASP A 74 6.11 16.26 -12.82
N ILE A 75 5.69 15.23 -12.08
CA ILE A 75 6.13 13.86 -12.30
C ILE A 75 5.73 13.37 -13.69
N VAL A 76 4.52 13.67 -14.15
CA VAL A 76 4.08 13.22 -15.48
C VAL A 76 4.80 13.99 -16.59
N VAL A 77 4.88 15.31 -16.47
CA VAL A 77 5.45 16.18 -17.51
C VAL A 77 6.96 16.03 -17.61
N GLN A 78 7.66 16.01 -16.48
CA GLN A 78 9.12 15.97 -16.48
C GLN A 78 9.68 14.61 -16.87
N PHE A 79 8.88 13.54 -16.78
CA PHE A 79 9.35 12.16 -16.87
C PHE A 79 8.58 11.29 -17.86
N ALA A 80 7.86 11.93 -18.80
CA ALA A 80 7.22 11.27 -19.92
C ALA A 80 8.21 10.35 -20.66
N GLY A 81 7.82 9.07 -20.85
CA GLY A 81 8.65 8.06 -21.51
C GLY A 81 9.47 7.15 -20.58
N LEU A 82 9.52 7.42 -19.27
CA LEU A 82 10.16 6.50 -18.32
C LEU A 82 9.23 5.33 -17.95
N ALA A 83 9.76 4.10 -18.05
CA ALA A 83 9.07 2.86 -17.67
C ALA A 83 8.67 2.80 -16.17
N MET A 84 9.17 3.72 -15.35
CA MET A 84 8.95 3.80 -13.91
C MET A 84 7.67 4.58 -13.54
N LEU A 85 7.06 5.32 -14.47
CA LEU A 85 5.86 6.13 -14.20
C LEU A 85 4.65 5.34 -13.67
N PRO A 86 4.33 4.14 -14.19
CA PRO A 86 3.23 3.35 -13.63
C PRO A 86 3.44 2.94 -12.17
N MET A 87 4.69 2.69 -11.75
CA MET A 87 5.01 2.44 -10.34
C MET A 87 4.79 3.68 -9.47
N ALA A 88 5.19 4.86 -9.95
CA ALA A 88 4.92 6.12 -9.26
C ALA A 88 3.42 6.35 -9.07
N ALA A 89 2.63 6.09 -10.11
CA ALA A 89 1.17 6.19 -10.05
C ALA A 89 0.56 5.14 -9.12
N PHE A 90 1.03 3.89 -9.15
CA PHE A 90 0.54 2.87 -8.24
C PHE A 90 0.81 3.23 -6.78
N TYR A 91 2.08 3.39 -6.38
CA TYR A 91 2.43 3.65 -4.98
C TYR A 91 1.87 5.00 -4.49
N GLY A 92 1.89 6.01 -5.36
CA GLY A 92 1.30 7.31 -5.06
C GLY A 92 -0.21 7.26 -4.85
N GLY A 93 -0.93 6.57 -5.74
CA GLY A 93 -2.37 6.36 -5.61
C GLY A 93 -2.74 5.55 -4.37
N PHE A 94 -1.95 4.50 -4.09
CA PHE A 94 -2.12 3.66 -2.92
C PHE A 94 -1.96 4.49 -1.63
N CYS A 95 -0.87 5.24 -1.49
CA CYS A 95 -0.64 6.11 -0.34
C CYS A 95 -1.76 7.14 -0.19
N CYS A 96 -2.21 7.76 -1.28
CA CYS A 96 -3.34 8.69 -1.26
C CYS A 96 -4.63 8.06 -0.70
N TYR A 97 -5.04 6.89 -1.20
CA TYR A 97 -6.25 6.23 -0.73
C TYR A 97 -6.11 5.69 0.69
N ALA A 98 -4.98 5.06 1.02
CA ALA A 98 -4.72 4.53 2.35
C ALA A 98 -4.69 5.66 3.39
N ALA A 99 -3.99 6.77 3.10
CA ALA A 99 -3.99 7.95 3.95
C ALA A 99 -5.39 8.54 4.09
N ALA A 100 -6.15 8.70 3.01
CA ALA A 100 -7.52 9.23 3.05
C ALA A 100 -8.52 8.34 3.83
N SER A 101 -8.20 7.06 4.01
CA SER A 101 -8.97 6.08 4.78
C SER A 101 -8.62 6.04 6.26
N ASP A 102 -7.45 6.57 6.64
CA ASP A 102 -6.96 6.53 8.02
C ASP A 102 -7.74 7.49 8.92
N LYS A 103 -8.59 6.91 9.76
CA LYS A 103 -9.44 7.61 10.73
C LYS A 103 -8.66 8.10 11.95
N THR A 104 -7.45 7.61 12.19
CA THR A 104 -6.64 7.94 13.37
C THR A 104 -5.82 9.22 13.20
N SER A 105 -5.59 9.63 11.96
CA SER A 105 -4.74 10.79 11.59
C SER A 105 -5.24 12.18 12.05
N GLY A 106 -6.45 12.29 12.63
CA GLY A 106 -7.01 13.59 13.07
C GLY A 106 -7.15 14.64 11.96
N ARG A 107 -7.08 14.20 10.69
CA ARG A 107 -6.85 15.09 9.54
C ARG A 107 -8.06 15.94 9.18
N SER A 108 -7.80 17.16 8.70
CA SER A 108 -8.84 18.04 8.16
C SER A 108 -9.57 17.43 6.94
N LYS A 109 -10.85 17.78 6.80
CA LYS A 109 -11.68 17.41 5.62
C LYS A 109 -11.03 17.86 4.31
N SER A 110 -10.39 19.04 4.31
CA SER A 110 -9.70 19.58 3.14
C SER A 110 -8.53 18.68 2.71
N LYS A 111 -7.62 18.31 3.62
CA LYS A 111 -6.47 17.45 3.30
C LYS A 111 -6.93 16.05 2.87
N ARG A 112 -7.97 15.48 3.49
CA ARG A 112 -8.59 14.24 3.01
C ARG A 112 -9.08 14.35 1.56
N GLN A 113 -9.74 15.45 1.20
CA GLN A 113 -10.22 15.66 -0.17
C GLN A 113 -9.06 15.80 -1.18
N ARG A 114 -7.94 16.42 -0.77
CA ARG A 114 -6.72 16.50 -1.59
C ARG A 114 -6.18 15.11 -1.92
N TYR A 115 -6.05 14.25 -0.92
CA TYR A 115 -5.61 12.86 -1.13
C TYR A 115 -6.58 12.07 -2.03
N LEU A 116 -7.89 12.21 -1.84
CA LEU A 116 -8.87 11.58 -2.75
C LEU A 116 -8.74 12.05 -4.21
N ARG A 117 -8.36 13.32 -4.44
CA ARG A 117 -8.07 13.81 -5.80
C ARG A 117 -6.77 13.20 -6.33
N GLY A 118 -5.73 13.14 -5.51
CA GLY A 118 -4.45 12.51 -5.85
C GLY A 118 -4.61 11.02 -6.23
N GLY A 119 -5.34 10.25 -5.41
CA GLY A 119 -5.64 8.85 -5.66
C GLY A 119 -6.36 8.62 -6.99
N ARG A 120 -7.43 9.39 -7.24
CA ARG A 120 -8.20 9.30 -8.49
C ARG A 120 -7.36 9.63 -9.72
N LYS A 121 -6.49 10.63 -9.61
CA LYS A 121 -5.58 11.01 -10.70
C LYS A 121 -4.61 9.87 -11.02
N CYS A 122 -3.95 9.33 -9.99
CA CYS A 122 -3.02 8.22 -10.13
C CYS A 122 -3.70 6.98 -10.74
N GLN A 123 -4.88 6.62 -10.25
CA GLN A 123 -5.65 5.50 -10.76
C GLN A 123 -6.08 5.70 -12.22
N LYS A 124 -6.48 6.91 -12.61
CA LYS A 124 -6.81 7.22 -14.02
C LYS A 124 -5.60 7.03 -14.93
N MET A 125 -4.42 7.49 -14.49
CA MET A 125 -3.17 7.30 -15.23
C MET A 125 -2.83 5.82 -15.37
N LEU A 126 -2.84 5.07 -14.25
CA LEU A 126 -2.58 3.63 -14.23
C LEU A 126 -3.54 2.86 -15.14
N LYS A 127 -4.83 3.19 -15.09
CA LYS A 127 -5.86 2.62 -15.97
C LYS A 127 -5.54 2.88 -17.44
N GLY A 128 -5.20 4.12 -17.80
CA GLY A 128 -4.80 4.47 -19.17
C GLY A 128 -3.67 3.58 -19.69
N TRP A 129 -2.62 3.38 -18.89
CA TRP A 129 -1.48 2.53 -19.28
C TRP A 129 -1.82 1.04 -19.38
N THR A 130 -2.64 0.51 -18.48
CA THR A 130 -3.10 -0.89 -18.58
C THR A 130 -3.92 -1.16 -19.84
N GLN A 131 -4.65 -0.15 -20.35
CA GLN A 131 -5.48 -0.28 -21.53
C GLN A 131 -4.70 -0.13 -22.85
N THR A 132 -3.62 0.66 -22.86
CA THR A 132 -2.91 1.01 -24.10
C THR A 132 -1.62 0.22 -24.33
N PHE A 133 -0.86 -0.16 -23.29
CA PHE A 133 0.52 -0.59 -23.52
C PHE A 133 1.00 -1.79 -22.72
N ASN A 134 0.46 -2.07 -21.52
CA ASN A 134 1.10 -3.08 -20.67
C ASN A 134 0.13 -3.80 -19.70
N PRO A 135 -0.24 -5.08 -19.95
CA PRO A 135 -1.04 -5.86 -19.01
C PRO A 135 -0.31 -6.12 -17.68
N ASN A 136 1.02 -5.91 -17.62
CA ASN A 136 1.82 -6.20 -16.42
C ASN A 136 1.37 -5.37 -15.22
N TYR A 137 0.75 -4.20 -15.37
CA TYR A 137 0.27 -3.38 -14.25
C TYR A 137 -1.18 -3.67 -13.81
N THR A 138 -1.81 -4.70 -14.39
CA THR A 138 -3.19 -5.09 -14.04
C THR A 138 -3.32 -5.45 -12.57
N HIS A 139 -2.30 -6.07 -11.97
CA HIS A 139 -2.28 -6.44 -10.57
C HIS A 139 -2.28 -5.19 -9.66
N ASN A 140 -1.43 -4.20 -9.95
CA ASN A 140 -1.41 -2.90 -9.25
C ASN A 140 -2.76 -2.19 -9.34
N LEU A 141 -3.39 -2.18 -10.53
CA LEU A 141 -4.69 -1.54 -10.71
C LEU A 141 -5.79 -2.24 -9.88
N LYS A 142 -5.80 -3.58 -9.84
CA LYS A 142 -6.76 -4.34 -9.01
C LYS A 142 -6.63 -3.99 -7.53
N LEU A 143 -5.40 -3.93 -7.02
CA LEU A 143 -5.15 -3.57 -5.62
C LEU A 143 -5.55 -2.11 -5.34
N LEU A 144 -5.27 -1.20 -6.28
CA LEU A 144 -5.64 0.21 -6.14
C LEU A 144 -7.16 0.42 -6.13
N VAL A 145 -7.92 -0.35 -6.91
CA VAL A 145 -9.40 -0.35 -6.85
C VAL A 145 -9.89 -0.82 -5.48
N ALA A 146 -9.26 -1.83 -4.88
CA ALA A 146 -9.63 -2.31 -3.54
C ALA A 146 -9.39 -1.24 -2.45
N GLU A 147 -8.29 -0.48 -2.53
CA GLU A 147 -8.04 0.67 -1.65
C GLU A 147 -9.04 1.80 -1.86
N GLU A 148 -9.40 2.11 -3.12
CA GLU A 148 -10.43 3.11 -3.42
C GLU A 148 -11.78 2.72 -2.79
N GLU A 149 -12.20 1.46 -2.92
CA GLU A 149 -13.45 0.96 -2.34
C GLU A 149 -13.42 1.01 -0.81
N ARG A 150 -12.29 0.63 -0.19
CA ARG A 150 -12.07 0.75 1.26
C ARG A 150 -12.20 2.20 1.71
N CYS A 151 -11.59 3.14 0.97
CA CYS A 151 -11.60 4.57 1.26
C CYS A 151 -13.00 5.19 1.24
N HIS A 152 -13.88 4.66 0.37
CA HIS A 152 -15.28 5.08 0.28
C HIS A 152 -16.19 4.34 1.27
N GLY A 153 -15.65 3.54 2.20
CA GLY A 153 -16.42 2.80 3.18
C GLY A 153 -17.21 1.62 2.63
N LYS A 154 -16.91 1.16 1.40
CA LYS A 154 -17.58 0.04 0.74
C LYS A 154 -16.91 -1.28 1.14
N ALA A 155 -16.96 -1.61 2.43
CA ALA A 155 -16.17 -2.69 3.03
C ALA A 155 -16.32 -4.05 2.32
N GLU A 156 -17.54 -4.49 2.03
CA GLU A 156 -17.79 -5.77 1.34
C GLU A 156 -17.20 -5.81 -0.06
N LYS A 157 -17.36 -4.72 -0.83
CA LYS A 157 -16.77 -4.59 -2.17
C LYS A 157 -15.25 -4.62 -2.09
N ALA A 158 -14.68 -3.85 -1.17
CA ALA A 158 -13.25 -3.79 -0.94
C ALA A 158 -12.68 -5.17 -0.58
N ILE A 159 -13.33 -5.93 0.31
CA ILE A 159 -12.94 -7.31 0.67
C ILE A 159 -12.92 -8.21 -0.59
N ALA A 160 -13.98 -8.18 -1.39
CA ALA A 160 -14.04 -8.96 -2.63
C ALA A 160 -12.96 -8.53 -3.64
N SER A 161 -12.66 -7.23 -3.73
CA SER A 161 -11.60 -6.69 -4.58
C SER A 161 -10.20 -7.07 -4.11
N TYR A 162 -9.92 -7.03 -2.80
CA TYR A 162 -8.65 -7.53 -2.27
C TYR A 162 -8.48 -9.03 -2.52
N ARG A 163 -9.49 -9.85 -2.25
CA ARG A 163 -9.43 -11.30 -2.53
C ARG A 163 -9.11 -11.58 -3.99
N ARG A 164 -9.74 -10.83 -4.91
CA ARG A 164 -9.41 -10.89 -6.36
C ARG A 164 -7.99 -10.42 -6.66
N ALA A 165 -7.49 -9.37 -5.99
CA ALA A 165 -6.13 -8.89 -6.15
C ALA A 165 -5.09 -9.92 -5.66
N VAL A 166 -5.32 -10.53 -4.49
CA VAL A 166 -4.49 -11.61 -3.92
C VAL A 166 -4.44 -12.80 -4.87
N GLN A 167 -5.60 -13.30 -5.32
CA GLN A 167 -5.68 -14.43 -6.24
C GLN A 167 -4.95 -14.15 -7.56
N TRP A 168 -5.14 -12.95 -8.11
CA TRP A 168 -4.50 -12.57 -9.36
C TRP A 168 -2.98 -12.45 -9.21
N ALA A 169 -2.50 -11.78 -8.16
CA ALA A 169 -1.07 -11.65 -7.89
C ALA A 169 -0.40 -13.03 -7.69
N ASN A 170 -1.08 -13.95 -6.99
CA ASN A 170 -0.62 -15.34 -6.85
C ASN A 170 -0.52 -16.06 -8.20
N GLN A 171 -1.53 -15.96 -9.06
CA GLN A 171 -1.52 -16.56 -10.40
C GLN A 171 -0.41 -16.01 -11.30
N GLN A 172 -0.04 -14.74 -11.11
CA GLN A 172 1.03 -14.09 -11.87
C GLN A 172 2.41 -14.26 -11.23
N GLY A 173 2.53 -14.90 -10.07
CA GLY A 173 3.79 -15.06 -9.34
C GLY A 173 4.34 -13.77 -8.72
N ILE A 174 3.50 -12.74 -8.53
CA ILE A 174 3.91 -11.42 -8.03
C ILE A 174 3.77 -11.39 -6.50
N MET A 175 4.77 -11.99 -5.82
CA MET A 175 4.71 -12.25 -4.38
C MET A 175 4.57 -11.00 -3.50
N HIS A 176 5.22 -9.88 -3.86
CA HIS A 176 5.24 -8.67 -3.03
C HIS A 176 3.89 -7.94 -3.06
N ASP A 177 3.20 -7.97 -4.19
CA ASP A 177 1.85 -7.41 -4.32
C ASP A 177 0.78 -8.34 -3.73
N GLN A 178 0.97 -9.65 -3.82
CA GLN A 178 0.14 -10.61 -3.07
C GLN A 178 0.27 -10.37 -1.56
N ALA A 179 1.50 -10.21 -1.05
CA ALA A 179 1.75 -9.94 0.36
C ALA A 179 1.08 -8.63 0.81
N LEU A 180 1.23 -7.56 0.02
CA LEU A 180 0.59 -6.27 0.31
C LEU A 180 -0.93 -6.40 0.30
N ALA A 181 -1.52 -7.02 -0.72
CA ALA A 181 -2.97 -7.20 -0.80
C ALA A 181 -3.52 -8.02 0.37
N SER A 182 -2.84 -9.10 0.79
CA SER A 182 -3.24 -9.91 1.96
C SER A 182 -3.11 -9.15 3.27
N GLU A 183 -2.06 -8.34 3.46
CA GLU A 183 -1.93 -7.49 4.66
C GLU A 183 -3.08 -6.48 4.75
N ARG A 184 -3.44 -5.85 3.63
CA ARG A 184 -4.53 -4.87 3.55
C ARG A 184 -5.89 -5.52 3.73
N LEU A 185 -6.11 -6.71 3.19
CA LEU A 185 -7.30 -7.51 3.44
C LEU A 185 -7.43 -7.87 4.93
N ALA A 186 -6.35 -8.35 5.53
CA ALA A 186 -6.32 -8.74 6.94
C ALA A 186 -6.74 -7.58 7.87
N THR A 187 -6.18 -6.40 7.64
CA THR A 187 -6.51 -5.19 8.43
C THR A 187 -7.97 -4.77 8.23
N LEU A 188 -8.51 -4.83 7.00
CA LEU A 188 -9.91 -4.50 6.74
C LEU A 188 -10.88 -5.51 7.38
N LEU A 189 -10.57 -6.81 7.34
CA LEU A 189 -11.40 -7.83 7.97
C LEU A 189 -11.51 -7.62 9.49
N LEU A 190 -10.41 -7.25 10.14
CA LEU A 190 -10.40 -6.91 11.55
C LEU A 190 -11.21 -5.63 11.84
N GLU A 191 -11.06 -4.59 11.03
CA GLU A 191 -11.87 -3.36 11.15
C GLU A 191 -13.37 -3.65 11.08
N VAL A 192 -13.78 -4.50 10.13
CA VAL A 192 -15.18 -4.92 9.98
C VAL A 192 -15.65 -5.74 11.18
N ASN A 193 -14.82 -6.66 11.69
CA ASN A 193 -15.16 -7.46 12.87
C ASN A 193 -15.31 -6.59 14.13
N ASN A 194 -14.42 -5.63 14.32
CA ASN A 194 -14.47 -4.67 15.43
C ASN A 194 -15.70 -3.75 15.32
N ALA A 195 -16.09 -3.37 14.10
CA ALA A 195 -17.32 -2.60 13.89
C ALA A 195 -18.58 -3.41 14.22
N LYS A 196 -18.63 -4.70 13.87
CA LYS A 196 -19.74 -5.62 14.20
C LYS A 196 -19.88 -5.85 15.71
N SER A 197 -18.76 -5.99 16.42
CA SER A 197 -18.77 -6.17 17.89
C SER A 197 -19.12 -4.89 18.65
N ASN A 198 -18.73 -3.72 18.14
CA ASN A 198 -19.02 -2.43 18.78
C ASN A 198 -20.41 -1.84 18.42
N GLY A 199 -21.13 -2.41 17.45
CA GLY A 199 -22.46 -1.96 17.06
C GLY A 199 -23.29 -3.08 16.43
N SER A 200 -24.44 -3.39 17.06
CA SER A 200 -25.49 -4.34 16.67
C SER A 200 -25.41 -5.78 17.21
N ALA A 201 -25.65 -5.94 18.52
CA ALA A 201 -26.36 -7.11 19.02
C ALA A 201 -27.84 -7.05 18.57
N LYS A 202 -28.11 -7.47 17.33
CA LYS A 202 -29.34 -8.17 16.95
C LYS A 202 -28.96 -9.30 15.99
N GLY A 203 -28.54 -10.41 16.58
CA GLY A 203 -28.13 -11.63 15.86
C GLY A 203 -26.68 -11.97 16.15
N GLY A 204 -26.40 -12.50 17.36
CA GLY A 204 -25.11 -13.15 17.61
C GLY A 204 -24.97 -14.39 16.71
N PRO A 205 -23.75 -14.76 16.28
CA PRO A 205 -23.56 -15.99 15.55
C PRO A 205 -23.85 -17.17 16.47
N ARG A 206 -24.98 -17.83 16.24
CA ARG A 206 -25.23 -19.19 16.73
C ARG A 206 -24.43 -20.10 15.80
N CYS A 207 -23.40 -20.75 16.33
CA CYS A 207 -22.66 -21.77 15.61
C CYS A 207 -23.65 -22.87 15.19
N HIS A 208 -24.10 -22.86 13.95
CA HIS A 208 -24.87 -23.97 13.38
C HIS A 208 -23.87 -24.99 12.85
N ALA A 209 -23.96 -26.21 13.36
CA ALA A 209 -23.10 -27.34 13.06
C ALA A 209 -23.38 -27.98 11.69
N ASP A 210 -23.70 -27.18 10.67
CA ASP A 210 -23.97 -27.68 9.32
C ASP A 210 -23.10 -26.96 8.28
N GLY A 211 -22.00 -27.65 7.96
CA GLY A 211 -21.26 -27.81 6.69
C GLY A 211 -21.53 -26.95 5.45
N THR A 212 -22.00 -25.72 5.56
CA THR A 212 -22.09 -24.76 4.44
C THR A 212 -21.01 -23.70 4.61
N ALA A 213 -20.36 -23.33 3.49
CA ALA A 213 -19.19 -22.44 3.43
C ALA A 213 -19.47 -20.96 3.75
N GLY A 214 -20.41 -20.69 4.66
CA GLY A 214 -20.76 -19.35 5.15
C GLY A 214 -20.18 -19.15 6.55
N ASP A 215 -19.51 -18.02 6.76
CA ASP A 215 -19.05 -17.52 8.06
C ASP A 215 -17.86 -18.24 8.70
N ALA A 216 -16.77 -18.39 7.94
CA ALA A 216 -15.45 -18.36 8.58
C ALA A 216 -15.33 -17.02 9.34
N ASP A 217 -15.11 -17.06 10.66
CA ASP A 217 -14.94 -15.89 11.52
C ASP A 217 -13.98 -14.88 10.88
N ALA A 218 -14.46 -13.67 10.60
CA ALA A 218 -13.69 -12.61 9.94
C ALA A 218 -12.37 -12.30 10.68
N SER A 219 -12.34 -12.53 12.00
CA SER A 219 -11.11 -12.44 12.81
C SER A 219 -10.11 -13.55 12.46
N CYS A 220 -10.58 -14.80 12.35
CA CYS A 220 -9.76 -15.96 11.95
C CYS A 220 -9.25 -15.82 10.51
N ASP A 221 -10.10 -15.39 9.59
CA ASP A 221 -9.74 -15.08 8.21
C ASP A 221 -8.67 -13.96 8.15
N GLY A 222 -8.86 -12.87 8.91
CA GLY A 222 -7.90 -11.78 8.97
C GLY A 222 -6.53 -12.23 9.51
N ARG A 223 -6.50 -13.06 10.55
CA ARG A 223 -5.26 -13.61 11.11
C ARG A 223 -4.55 -14.53 10.12
N ARG A 224 -5.28 -15.30 9.30
CA ARG A 224 -4.71 -16.14 8.23
C ARG A 224 -4.05 -15.29 7.16
N GLU A 225 -4.76 -14.31 6.61
CA GLU A 225 -4.24 -13.40 5.59
C GLU A 225 -2.98 -12.65 6.06
N MET A 226 -2.94 -12.21 7.31
CA MET A 226 -1.74 -11.57 7.89
C MET A 226 -0.55 -12.54 7.96
N LYS A 227 -0.77 -13.80 8.37
CA LYS A 227 0.30 -14.81 8.40
C LYS A 227 0.83 -15.12 7.00
N ASP A 228 -0.06 -15.24 6.02
CA ASP A 228 0.30 -15.48 4.63
C ASP A 228 1.11 -14.31 4.05
N SER A 229 0.69 -13.07 4.33
CA SER A 229 1.44 -11.87 3.98
C SER A 229 2.87 -11.87 4.56
N ILE A 230 3.03 -12.15 5.85
CA ILE A 230 4.35 -12.22 6.51
C ILE A 230 5.23 -13.30 5.87
N LYS A 231 4.65 -14.47 5.54
CA LYS A 231 5.37 -15.55 4.85
C LYS A 231 5.86 -15.10 3.47
N LEU A 232 5.02 -14.42 2.71
CA LEU A 232 5.37 -13.91 1.38
C LEU A 232 6.44 -12.80 1.45
N TYR A 233 6.36 -11.89 2.42
CA TYR A 233 7.42 -10.90 2.63
C TYR A 233 8.77 -11.54 3.00
N ARG A 234 8.74 -12.62 3.79
CA ARG A 234 9.95 -13.41 4.11
C ARG A 234 10.53 -14.08 2.86
N LEU A 235 9.68 -14.66 2.01
CA LEU A 235 10.11 -15.25 0.73
C LEU A 235 10.67 -14.19 -0.24
N TRP A 236 10.11 -12.98 -0.22
CA TRP A 236 10.63 -11.85 -0.99
C TRP A 236 11.97 -11.32 -0.46
N GLY A 237 12.33 -11.65 0.78
CA GLY A 237 13.56 -11.20 1.43
C GLY A 237 13.44 -9.84 2.15
N ALA A 238 12.25 -9.26 2.25
CA ALA A 238 12.03 -7.96 2.90
C ALA A 238 11.98 -8.08 4.43
N ASN A 239 13.10 -8.42 5.06
CA ASN A 239 13.20 -8.72 6.49
C ASN A 239 12.78 -7.54 7.41
N GLY A 240 13.04 -6.30 6.99
CA GLY A 240 12.58 -5.10 7.70
C GLY A 240 11.06 -5.00 7.67
N LYS A 241 10.45 -5.29 6.51
CA LYS A 241 9.00 -5.36 6.37
C LYS A 241 8.41 -6.53 7.18
N VAL A 242 9.05 -7.70 7.20
CA VAL A 242 8.62 -8.83 8.05
C VAL A 242 8.52 -8.42 9.52
N LYS A 243 9.55 -7.76 10.08
CA LYS A 243 9.54 -7.26 11.46
C LYS A 243 8.38 -6.30 11.69
N ALA A 244 8.14 -5.37 10.76
CA ALA A 244 7.05 -4.40 10.85
C ALA A 244 5.67 -5.08 10.81
N SER A 245 5.46 -6.06 9.92
CA SER A 245 4.20 -6.81 9.82
C SER A 245 3.97 -7.73 11.01
N GLU A 246 5.02 -8.33 11.60
CA GLU A 246 4.91 -9.10 12.84
C GLU A 246 4.53 -8.22 14.03
N ALA A 247 5.15 -7.04 14.15
CA ALA A 247 4.77 -6.05 15.17
C ALA A 247 3.31 -5.59 14.99
N MET A 248 2.87 -5.34 13.76
CA MET A 248 1.48 -5.01 13.43
C MET A 248 0.53 -6.14 13.83
N LYS A 249 0.84 -7.38 13.46
CA LYS A 249 0.04 -8.56 13.83
C LYS A 249 -0.12 -8.68 15.35
N ASN A 250 0.97 -8.54 16.11
CA ASN A 250 0.93 -8.63 17.57
C ASN A 250 0.09 -7.52 18.19
N LYS A 251 0.19 -6.29 17.67
CA LYS A 251 -0.64 -5.15 18.09
C LYS A 251 -2.13 -5.38 17.82
N LEU A 252 -2.47 -5.99 16.68
CA LEU A 252 -3.85 -6.16 16.24
C LEU A 252 -4.59 -7.34 16.89
N TRP A 253 -3.89 -8.44 17.17
CA TRP A 253 -4.51 -9.70 17.61
C TRP A 253 -4.04 -10.23 18.97
N GLY A 254 -3.12 -9.53 19.64
CA GLY A 254 -2.47 -10.03 20.86
C GLY A 254 -1.52 -11.20 20.55
N SER A 255 -0.51 -11.40 21.41
CA SER A 255 0.38 -12.56 21.38
C SER A 255 -0.36 -13.84 21.75
#